data_AF-K2DJQ6-F1
#
_entry.id   AF-K2DJQ6-F1
#
_cell.length_a   1.000
_cell.length_b   1.000
_cell.length_c   1.000
_cell.angle_alpha   90.00
_cell.angle_beta   90.00
_cell.angle_gamma   90.00
#
_symmetry.space_group_name_H-M   'P 1'
#
loop_
_entity.id
_entity.type
_entity.pdbx_description
1 polymer ?
#
loop_
_entity_poly.entity_id
_entity_poly.type
_entity_poly.pdbx_seq_one_letter_code
_entity_poly.pdbx_strand_id
1 'polypeptide(L)'
;RGPVFYTGSVRESDKFYRWIKANEKKMAQASGKTSSHLKLKKTEVRTQGIYAFVRFYFDTSDAMGMNMVTLATEEIARLIEKETGVRCLSVAGNFDIDKKPAWINFISNRGFKVWADVVLKKETIEGILKTSAEKFFEVWLAKCMIGSAMSGSLGFNAQFANIIAAAFIATGQDPAHVVEGSLGMTTAKLIGNGDLLVSVYLPSLNIGTVGGGTELNTQSEALSILGVKGSGNATKFAEIIGGAVLAGEISLISSLAEGSLGKAHKKLARNK
;
A
#
# COMPACT_ATOMS: atom_id res chain seq x y z
N ARG A 1 -8.74 5.92 -7.85
CA ARG A 1 -8.67 7.36 -8.21
C ARG A 1 -9.87 8.06 -7.57
N GLY A 2 -9.67 9.27 -7.05
CA GLY A 2 -10.59 9.95 -6.13
C GLY A 2 -10.91 11.38 -6.57
N PRO A 3 -11.73 11.59 -7.61
CA PRO A 3 -12.16 12.92 -8.05
C PRO A 3 -13.00 13.66 -7.01
N VAL A 4 -13.05 14.98 -7.19
CA VAL A 4 -13.95 15.89 -6.47
C VAL A 4 -14.86 16.62 -7.45
N PHE A 5 -16.14 16.63 -7.12
CA PHE A 5 -17.24 17.22 -7.89
C PHE A 5 -17.88 18.36 -7.11
N TYR A 6 -18.33 19.40 -7.82
CA TYR A 6 -19.10 20.51 -7.26
C TYR A 6 -20.59 20.30 -7.47
N THR A 7 -21.33 20.10 -6.39
CA THR A 7 -22.78 19.81 -6.43
C THR A 7 -23.63 21.05 -6.16
N GLY A 8 -23.06 22.12 -5.61
CA GLY A 8 -23.73 23.41 -5.36
C GLY A 8 -24.64 23.46 -4.12
N SER A 9 -25.17 22.34 -3.64
CA SER A 9 -25.88 22.26 -2.36
C SER A 9 -25.87 20.86 -1.77
N VAL A 10 -26.18 20.74 -0.48
CA VAL A 10 -26.32 19.42 0.19
C VAL A 10 -27.43 18.57 -0.44
N ARG A 11 -28.53 19.20 -0.89
CA ARG A 11 -29.63 18.50 -1.58
C ARG A 11 -29.17 17.90 -2.91
N GLU A 12 -28.40 18.67 -3.67
CA GLU A 12 -27.82 18.18 -4.93
C GLU A 12 -26.74 17.12 -4.67
N SER A 13 -25.99 17.20 -3.56
CA SER A 13 -25.07 16.13 -3.14
C SER A 13 -25.77 14.79 -2.90
N ASP A 14 -26.95 14.78 -2.28
CA ASP A 14 -27.75 13.56 -2.09
C ASP A 14 -28.26 13.01 -3.44
N LYS A 15 -28.77 13.87 -4.32
CA LYS A 15 -29.16 13.45 -5.69
C LYS A 15 -27.98 12.86 -6.45
N PHE A 16 -26.82 13.52 -6.38
CA PHE A 16 -25.58 13.03 -6.99
C PHE A 16 -25.17 11.68 -6.44
N TYR A 17 -25.18 11.50 -5.11
CA TYR A 17 -24.90 10.23 -4.45
C TYR A 17 -25.81 9.11 -4.97
N ARG A 18 -27.13 9.36 -5.02
CA ARG A 18 -28.11 8.38 -5.53
C ARG A 18 -27.89 8.06 -7.01
N TRP A 19 -27.56 9.07 -7.81
CA TRP A 19 -27.23 8.87 -9.22
C TRP A 19 -25.99 7.97 -9.39
N ILE A 20 -24.92 8.23 -8.63
CA ILE A 20 -23.69 7.41 -8.66
C ILE A 20 -24.02 5.95 -8.33
N LYS A 21 -24.86 5.71 -7.33
CA LYS A 21 -25.29 4.36 -6.93
C LYS A 21 -26.18 3.67 -7.95
N ALA A 22 -27.10 4.39 -8.58
CA ALA A 22 -27.96 3.83 -9.62
C ALA A 22 -27.22 3.52 -10.93
N ASN A 23 -26.09 4.19 -11.20
CA ASN A 23 -25.41 4.15 -12.50
C ASN A 23 -24.03 3.47 -12.47
N GLU A 24 -23.73 2.63 -11.48
CA GLU A 24 -22.45 1.91 -11.39
C GLU A 24 -22.12 1.10 -12.66
N LYS A 25 -23.13 0.47 -13.28
CA LYS A 25 -22.95 -0.26 -14.56
C LYS A 25 -22.56 0.67 -15.73
N LYS A 26 -23.18 1.85 -15.81
CA LYS A 26 -22.85 2.83 -16.86
C LYS A 26 -21.43 3.36 -16.70
N MET A 27 -21.04 3.68 -15.48
CA MET A 27 -19.66 4.11 -15.18
C MET A 27 -18.64 3.02 -15.50
N ALA A 28 -18.95 1.75 -15.17
CA ALA A 28 -18.11 0.62 -15.53
C ALA A 28 -17.94 0.51 -17.05
N GLN A 29 -19.03 0.61 -17.82
CA GLN A 29 -18.98 0.62 -19.29
C GLN A 29 -18.17 1.78 -19.85
N ALA A 30 -18.32 2.99 -19.30
CA ALA A 30 -17.55 4.16 -19.72
C ALA A 30 -16.05 3.96 -19.49
N SER A 31 -15.66 3.52 -18.29
CA SER A 31 -14.25 3.22 -18.00
C SER A 31 -13.69 2.07 -18.84
N GLY A 32 -14.49 1.05 -19.16
CA GLY A 32 -14.03 -0.09 -19.96
C GLY A 32 -13.66 0.27 -21.41
N LYS A 33 -14.11 1.44 -21.91
CA LYS A 33 -13.72 1.94 -23.24
C LYS A 33 -12.28 2.44 -23.28
N THR A 34 -11.67 2.76 -22.14
CA THR A 34 -10.32 3.35 -22.12
C THR A 34 -9.22 2.30 -22.11
N SER A 35 -9.48 1.08 -21.61
CA SER A 35 -8.52 -0.02 -21.61
C SER A 35 -9.20 -1.37 -21.39
N SER A 36 -8.75 -2.40 -22.10
CA SER A 36 -9.16 -3.80 -21.89
C SER A 36 -8.60 -4.42 -20.60
N HIS A 37 -7.54 -3.83 -20.03
CA HIS A 37 -6.88 -4.30 -18.81
C HIS A 37 -7.41 -3.62 -17.53
N LEU A 38 -8.46 -2.81 -17.66
CA LEU A 38 -9.06 -2.05 -16.57
C LEU A 38 -10.47 -2.55 -16.28
N LYS A 39 -10.78 -2.82 -15.01
CA LYS A 39 -12.14 -3.14 -14.55
C LYS A 39 -12.51 -2.32 -13.33
N LEU A 40 -13.58 -1.52 -13.42
CA LEU A 40 -14.17 -0.87 -12.25
C LEU A 40 -14.75 -1.93 -11.31
N LYS A 41 -14.29 -1.95 -10.06
CA LYS A 41 -14.65 -2.93 -9.03
C LYS A 41 -15.65 -2.40 -8.03
N LYS A 42 -15.49 -1.15 -7.62
CA LYS A 42 -16.25 -0.53 -6.53
C LYS A 42 -16.20 0.99 -6.65
N THR A 43 -17.25 1.63 -6.12
CA THR A 43 -17.33 3.08 -6.00
C THR A 43 -17.73 3.46 -4.57
N GLU A 44 -16.95 4.32 -3.94
CA GLU A 44 -17.30 4.94 -2.65
C GLU A 44 -17.54 6.44 -2.83
N VAL A 45 -18.52 6.98 -2.13
CA VAL A 45 -18.85 8.41 -2.18
C VAL A 45 -18.81 8.97 -0.76
N ARG A 46 -18.23 10.15 -0.62
CA ARG A 46 -18.30 10.99 0.57
C ARG A 46 -18.65 12.41 0.15
N THR A 47 -19.41 13.11 0.96
CA THR A 47 -19.85 14.48 0.67
C THR A 47 -19.45 15.39 1.82
N GLN A 48 -18.99 16.60 1.49
CA GLN A 48 -18.71 17.64 2.46
C GLN A 48 -19.23 18.97 1.91
N GLY A 49 -20.31 19.48 2.50
CA GLY A 49 -21.00 20.68 2.02
C GLY A 49 -21.44 20.54 0.56
N ILE A 50 -20.90 21.41 -0.30
CA ILE A 50 -21.19 21.50 -1.73
C ILE A 50 -20.23 20.69 -2.62
N TYR A 51 -19.45 19.80 -2.00
CA TYR A 51 -18.51 18.92 -2.69
C TYR A 51 -18.87 17.46 -2.48
N ALA A 52 -18.73 16.67 -3.55
CA ALA A 52 -18.79 15.22 -3.51
C ALA A 52 -17.47 14.63 -3.97
N PHE A 53 -16.90 13.75 -3.16
CA PHE A 53 -15.70 13.00 -3.44
C PHE A 53 -16.09 11.57 -3.80
N VAL A 54 -15.64 11.10 -4.95
CA VAL A 54 -15.94 9.75 -5.42
C VAL A 54 -14.65 8.98 -5.53
N ARG A 55 -14.51 7.87 -4.83
CA ARG A 55 -13.36 6.97 -4.92
C ARG A 55 -13.71 5.78 -5.81
N PHE A 56 -13.11 5.76 -6.99
CA PHE A 56 -13.20 4.66 -7.94
C PHE A 56 -12.07 3.65 -7.71
N TYR A 57 -12.45 2.39 -7.54
CA TYR A 57 -11.56 1.25 -7.37
C TYR A 57 -11.48 0.47 -8.66
N PHE A 58 -10.28 0.37 -9.22
CA PHE A 58 -10.05 -0.37 -10.45
C PHE A 58 -9.12 -1.54 -10.19
N ASP A 59 -9.36 -2.63 -10.91
CA ASP A 59 -8.40 -3.69 -11.15
C ASP A 59 -7.62 -3.30 -12.42
N THR A 60 -6.30 -3.29 -12.32
CA THR A 60 -5.35 -2.83 -13.36
C THR A 60 -4.43 -3.96 -13.82
N SER A 61 -4.78 -5.21 -13.49
CA SER A 61 -3.96 -6.40 -13.77
C SER A 61 -2.53 -6.24 -13.23
N ASP A 62 -1.51 -6.32 -14.09
CA ASP A 62 -0.10 -6.29 -13.69
C ASP A 62 0.54 -4.90 -13.66
N ALA A 63 -0.17 -3.89 -14.16
CA ALA A 63 0.30 -2.51 -14.08
C ALA A 63 -0.10 -1.92 -12.72
N MET A 64 0.75 -1.03 -12.17
CA MET A 64 0.35 -0.19 -11.04
C MET A 64 -0.88 0.66 -11.40
N GLY A 65 -0.98 1.07 -12.68
CA GLY A 65 -2.22 1.54 -13.28
C GLY A 65 -2.55 3.01 -13.09
N MET A 66 -1.67 3.84 -12.53
CA MET A 66 -1.93 5.27 -12.27
C MET A 66 -2.46 6.05 -13.49
N ASN A 67 -1.85 5.89 -14.66
CA ASN A 67 -2.31 6.56 -15.90
C ASN A 67 -3.64 5.97 -16.38
N MET A 68 -3.74 4.65 -16.38
CA MET A 68 -4.93 3.90 -16.81
C MET A 68 -6.17 4.31 -16.01
N VAL A 69 -6.06 4.37 -14.68
CA VAL A 69 -7.18 4.78 -13.82
C VAL A 69 -7.51 6.27 -13.93
N THR A 70 -6.56 7.11 -14.34
CA THR A 70 -6.79 8.55 -14.52
C THR A 70 -7.63 8.78 -15.78
N LEU A 71 -7.24 8.18 -16.91
CA LEU A 71 -8.01 8.23 -18.16
C LEU A 71 -9.43 7.64 -17.99
N ALA A 72 -9.54 6.50 -17.32
CA ALA A 72 -10.83 5.88 -17.01
C ALA A 72 -11.72 6.81 -16.15
N THR A 73 -11.12 7.53 -15.20
CA THR A 73 -11.85 8.46 -14.33
C THR A 73 -12.25 9.73 -15.06
N GLU A 74 -11.42 10.26 -15.96
CA GLU A 74 -11.79 11.38 -16.84
C GLU A 74 -13.01 11.02 -17.68
N GLU A 75 -13.05 9.82 -18.25
CA GLU A 75 -14.18 9.37 -19.05
C GLU A 75 -15.46 9.22 -18.21
N ILE A 76 -15.35 8.66 -17.01
CA ILE A 76 -16.48 8.63 -16.06
C ILE A 76 -16.92 10.05 -15.68
N ALA A 77 -15.99 10.97 -15.45
CA ALA A 77 -16.29 12.35 -15.10
C ALA A 77 -17.05 13.07 -16.22
N ARG A 78 -16.65 12.88 -17.48
CA ARG A 78 -17.37 13.41 -18.66
C ARG A 78 -18.79 12.84 -18.75
N LEU A 79 -18.96 11.54 -18.51
CA LEU A 79 -20.28 10.90 -18.47
C LEU A 79 -21.17 11.53 -17.38
N ILE A 80 -20.63 11.66 -16.17
CA ILE A 80 -21.32 12.25 -15.03
C ILE A 80 -21.76 13.67 -15.34
N GLU A 81 -20.85 14.51 -15.82
CA GLU A 81 -21.14 15.91 -16.12
C GLU A 81 -22.20 16.03 -17.22
N LYS A 82 -22.12 15.18 -18.25
CA LYS A 82 -23.13 15.11 -19.32
C LYS A 82 -24.52 14.72 -18.84
N GLU A 83 -24.64 13.72 -17.97
CA GLU A 83 -25.94 13.20 -17.53
C GLU A 83 -26.54 13.95 -16.33
N THR A 84 -25.72 14.65 -15.54
CA THR A 84 -26.17 15.27 -14.27
C THR A 84 -25.97 16.78 -14.21
N GLY A 85 -25.14 17.35 -15.09
CA GLY A 85 -24.69 18.74 -15.00
C GLY A 85 -23.70 19.02 -13.84
N VAL A 86 -23.34 18.00 -13.05
CA VAL A 86 -22.41 18.15 -11.93
C VAL A 86 -20.98 18.14 -12.45
N ARG A 87 -20.30 19.29 -12.32
CA ARG A 87 -18.93 19.49 -12.82
C ARG A 87 -17.89 18.78 -11.95
N CYS A 88 -16.99 18.04 -12.59
CA CYS A 88 -15.76 17.55 -11.97
C CYS A 88 -14.76 18.71 -11.83
N LEU A 89 -14.33 19.01 -10.60
CA LEU A 89 -13.33 20.07 -10.39
C LEU A 89 -11.90 19.56 -10.57
N SER A 90 -11.65 18.33 -10.14
CA SER A 90 -10.36 17.66 -10.33
C SER A 90 -10.56 16.16 -10.30
N VAL A 91 -9.86 15.45 -11.20
CA VAL A 91 -9.82 13.98 -11.21
C VAL A 91 -9.03 13.38 -10.05
N ALA A 92 -8.19 14.20 -9.40
CA ALA A 92 -7.44 13.86 -8.20
C ALA A 92 -7.78 14.88 -7.10
N GLY A 93 -8.86 14.61 -6.36
CA GLY A 93 -9.38 15.46 -5.28
C GLY A 93 -8.80 15.15 -3.90
N ASN A 94 -7.61 14.55 -3.82
CA ASN A 94 -7.05 14.00 -2.57
C ASN A 94 -7.99 13.02 -1.85
N PHE A 95 -8.79 12.27 -2.62
CA PHE A 95 -9.61 11.17 -2.11
C PHE A 95 -9.19 9.82 -2.72
N ASP A 96 -7.98 9.77 -3.30
CA ASP A 96 -7.39 8.55 -3.85
C ASP A 96 -6.87 7.59 -2.78
N ILE A 97 -6.01 7.94 -1.81
CA ILE A 97 -5.06 9.06 -1.74
C ILE A 97 -3.71 8.62 -2.36
N ASP A 98 -3.05 9.51 -3.10
CA ASP A 98 -1.87 9.19 -3.89
C ASP A 98 -0.61 9.90 -3.38
N LYS A 99 0.43 9.16 -2.98
CA LYS A 99 1.73 9.69 -2.52
C LYS A 99 1.63 10.60 -1.29
N LYS A 100 0.56 10.45 -0.50
CA LYS A 100 0.33 11.13 0.78
C LYS A 100 -0.15 10.09 1.80
N PRO A 101 0.26 10.18 3.06
CA PRO A 101 -0.12 9.21 4.06
C PRO A 101 -1.59 9.46 4.46
N ALA A 102 -2.41 8.40 4.47
CA ALA A 102 -3.83 8.52 4.80
C ALA A 102 -4.46 7.24 5.32
N TRP A 103 -5.27 7.37 6.37
CA TRP A 103 -6.07 6.28 6.94
C TRP A 103 -6.99 5.60 5.92
N ILE A 104 -7.50 6.33 4.92
CA ILE A 104 -8.38 5.74 3.91
C ILE A 104 -7.69 4.67 3.05
N ASN A 105 -6.36 4.76 2.87
CA ASN A 105 -5.59 3.71 2.20
C ASN A 105 -5.38 2.52 3.14
N PHE A 106 -5.21 2.76 4.43
CA PHE A 106 -5.11 1.71 5.45
C PHE A 106 -6.42 0.92 5.58
N ILE A 107 -7.56 1.60 5.67
CA ILE A 107 -8.88 1.02 5.96
C ILE A 107 -9.50 0.40 4.70
N SER A 108 -9.44 1.12 3.58
CA SER A 108 -10.16 0.74 2.36
C SER A 108 -9.25 0.23 1.25
N ASN A 109 -7.97 -0.06 1.53
CA ASN A 109 -6.94 -0.49 0.59
C ASN A 109 -6.54 0.56 -0.48
N ARG A 110 -5.33 0.42 -1.04
CA ARG A 110 -4.94 0.95 -2.35
C ARG A 110 -3.80 0.11 -2.96
N GLY A 111 -3.98 -0.38 -4.18
CA GLY A 111 -3.06 -1.37 -4.76
C GLY A 111 -3.27 -2.75 -4.13
N PHE A 112 -2.18 -3.46 -3.84
CA PHE A 112 -2.19 -4.78 -3.21
C PHE A 112 -2.31 -4.68 -1.69
N LYS A 113 -3.10 -5.59 -1.12
CA LYS A 113 -3.03 -5.92 0.31
C LYS A 113 -2.19 -7.16 0.48
N VAL A 114 -1.22 -7.11 1.37
CA VAL A 114 -0.30 -8.22 1.60
C VAL A 114 -0.27 -8.56 3.07
N TRP A 115 -0.36 -9.86 3.36
CA TRP A 115 -0.09 -10.43 4.66
C TRP A 115 1.04 -11.45 4.50
N ALA A 116 1.94 -11.48 5.47
CA ALA A 116 2.95 -12.52 5.57
C ALA A 116 3.17 -12.84 7.06
N ASP A 117 3.34 -14.11 7.39
CA ASP A 117 3.60 -14.55 8.75
C ASP A 117 4.59 -15.71 8.81
N VAL A 118 5.14 -15.93 10.00
CA VAL A 118 6.04 -17.05 10.29
C VAL A 118 6.02 -17.37 11.78
N VAL A 119 6.10 -18.66 12.11
CA VAL A 119 6.40 -19.12 13.47
C VAL A 119 7.91 -19.35 13.56
N LEU A 120 8.59 -18.50 14.32
CA LEU A 120 10.01 -18.62 14.64
C LEU A 120 10.18 -19.60 15.79
N LYS A 121 11.04 -20.60 15.58
CA LYS A 121 11.39 -21.58 16.60
C LYS A 121 12.37 -21.01 17.61
N LYS A 122 12.23 -21.39 18.87
CA LYS A 122 13.13 -20.97 19.96
C LYS A 122 14.61 -21.06 19.57
N GLU A 123 15.02 -22.17 18.95
CA GLU A 123 16.41 -22.40 18.55
C GLU A 123 16.88 -21.40 17.48
N THR A 124 15.97 -20.96 16.59
CA THR A 124 16.25 -19.93 15.59
C THR A 124 16.36 -18.55 16.24
N ILE A 125 15.49 -18.25 17.21
CA ILE A 125 15.48 -16.97 17.92
C ILE A 125 16.78 -16.81 18.73
N GLU A 126 17.17 -17.83 19.49
CA GLU A 126 18.39 -17.79 20.30
C GLU A 126 19.65 -17.94 19.43
N GLY A 127 19.62 -18.87 18.47
CA GLY A 127 20.75 -19.26 17.66
C GLY A 127 21.10 -18.29 16.54
N ILE A 128 20.11 -17.66 15.89
CA ILE A 128 20.31 -16.73 14.77
C ILE A 128 20.03 -15.30 15.18
N LEU A 129 18.87 -15.04 15.79
CA LEU A 129 18.43 -13.68 16.15
C LEU A 129 19.08 -13.15 17.44
N LYS A 130 19.79 -14.01 18.17
CA LYS A 130 20.57 -13.68 19.38
C LYS A 130 19.74 -12.97 20.46
N THR A 131 18.46 -13.33 20.57
CA THR A 131 17.52 -12.77 21.55
C THR A 131 16.61 -13.88 22.11
N SER A 132 15.54 -13.52 22.83
CA SER A 132 14.46 -14.44 23.23
C SER A 132 13.11 -13.95 22.70
N ALA A 133 12.11 -14.85 22.64
CA ALA A 133 10.76 -14.51 22.20
C ALA A 133 10.13 -13.41 23.07
N GLU A 134 10.35 -13.46 24.39
CA GLU A 134 9.83 -12.51 25.37
C GLU A 134 10.42 -11.12 25.15
N LYS A 135 11.75 -11.01 25.00
CA LYS A 135 12.42 -9.73 24.73
C LYS A 135 11.97 -9.13 23.40
N PHE A 136 11.83 -9.96 22.37
CA PHE A 136 11.30 -9.52 21.08
C PHE A 136 9.88 -8.95 21.25
N PHE A 137 9.01 -9.70 21.94
CA PHE A 137 7.62 -9.31 22.16
C PHE A 137 7.52 -8.00 22.96
N GLU A 138 8.31 -7.83 24.01
CA GLU A 138 8.36 -6.59 24.80
C GLU A 138 8.77 -5.38 23.94
N VAL A 139 9.83 -5.52 23.14
CA VAL A 139 10.26 -4.45 22.23
C VAL A 139 9.19 -4.16 21.18
N TRP A 140 8.60 -5.18 20.56
CA TRP A 140 7.52 -4.99 19.60
C TRP A 140 6.35 -4.22 20.21
N LEU A 141 5.87 -4.62 21.39
CA LEU A 141 4.74 -4.00 22.06
C LEU A 141 5.04 -2.53 22.41
N ALA A 142 6.19 -2.28 23.04
CA ALA A 142 6.59 -0.95 23.46
C ALA A 142 6.83 -0.01 22.26
N LYS A 143 7.52 -0.48 21.22
CA LYS A 143 7.91 0.33 20.06
C LYS A 143 6.81 0.44 19.01
N CYS A 144 6.40 -0.70 18.44
CA CYS A 144 5.57 -0.72 17.23
C CYS A 144 4.12 -0.42 17.54
N MET A 145 3.64 -0.78 18.73
CA MET A 145 2.26 -0.52 19.14
C MET A 145 2.16 0.75 19.99
N ILE A 146 2.71 0.74 21.20
CA ILE A 146 2.55 1.85 22.16
C ILE A 146 3.24 3.12 21.64
N GLY A 147 4.50 3.03 21.20
CA GLY A 147 5.23 4.18 20.66
C GLY A 147 4.56 4.81 19.43
N SER A 148 4.07 3.99 18.51
CA SER A 148 3.32 4.47 17.33
C SER A 148 2.00 5.14 17.71
N ALA A 149 1.26 4.57 18.67
CA ALA A 149 0.03 5.18 19.18
C ALA A 149 0.30 6.53 19.85
N MET A 150 1.33 6.60 20.71
CA MET A 150 1.71 7.83 21.43
C MET A 150 2.16 8.95 20.50
N SER A 151 2.70 8.62 19.33
CA SER A 151 3.18 9.59 18.34
C SER A 151 2.16 9.96 17.27
N GLY A 152 0.97 9.35 17.26
CA GLY A 152 -0.02 9.54 16.19
C GLY A 152 0.44 8.98 14.84
N SER A 153 1.36 8.01 14.84
CA SER A 153 1.87 7.38 13.62
C SER A 153 0.77 6.58 12.90
N LEU A 154 0.91 6.48 11.57
CA LEU A 154 0.10 5.61 10.72
C LEU A 154 0.80 4.28 10.38
N GLY A 155 2.09 4.18 10.71
CA GLY A 155 2.88 2.96 10.59
C GLY A 155 3.12 2.35 11.97
N PHE A 156 2.53 1.18 12.20
CA PHE A 156 2.69 0.38 13.43
C PHE A 156 3.72 -0.73 13.17
N ASN A 157 4.87 -0.33 12.66
CA ASN A 157 5.97 -1.21 12.24
C ASN A 157 7.33 -0.58 12.59
N ALA A 158 8.42 -1.33 12.41
CA ALA A 158 9.75 -0.85 12.71
C ALA A 158 10.42 -0.16 11.50
N GLN A 159 10.34 -0.75 10.30
CA GLN A 159 11.08 -0.30 9.12
C GLN A 159 10.51 -0.70 7.75
N PHE A 160 9.19 -0.80 7.58
CA PHE A 160 8.60 -1.14 6.27
C PHE A 160 9.15 -0.25 5.15
N ALA A 161 9.22 1.06 5.40
CA ALA A 161 9.71 2.05 4.44
C ALA A 161 11.09 1.71 3.84
N ASN A 162 12.02 1.18 4.65
CA ASN A 162 13.37 0.85 4.18
C ASN A 162 13.34 -0.27 3.13
N ILE A 163 12.63 -1.35 3.43
CA ILE A 163 12.55 -2.51 2.55
C ILE A 163 11.77 -2.16 1.28
N ILE A 164 10.66 -1.44 1.42
CA ILE A 164 9.85 -0.98 0.30
C ILE A 164 10.66 -0.05 -0.61
N ALA A 165 11.35 0.95 -0.06
CA ALA A 165 12.16 1.88 -0.86
C ALA A 165 13.27 1.16 -1.62
N ALA A 166 13.99 0.24 -0.97
CA ALA A 166 15.03 -0.55 -1.61
C ALA A 166 14.48 -1.39 -2.77
N ALA A 167 13.38 -2.12 -2.54
CA ALA A 167 12.73 -2.91 -3.57
C ALA A 167 12.23 -2.02 -4.72
N PHE A 168 11.60 -0.89 -4.42
CA PHE A 168 11.00 0.00 -5.42
C PHE A 168 12.04 0.59 -6.35
N ILE A 169 13.14 1.11 -5.79
CA ILE A 169 14.24 1.68 -6.57
C ILE A 169 14.89 0.60 -7.45
N ALA A 170 15.14 -0.59 -6.88
CA ALA A 170 15.79 -1.68 -7.60
C ALA A 170 14.95 -2.23 -8.76
N THR A 171 13.62 -2.22 -8.63
CA THR A 171 12.69 -2.89 -9.58
C THR A 171 11.86 -1.91 -10.41
N GLY A 172 12.18 -0.61 -10.38
CA GLY A 172 11.55 0.37 -11.25
C GLY A 172 10.12 0.75 -10.89
N GLN A 173 9.78 0.62 -9.62
CA GLN A 173 8.54 1.15 -9.07
C GLN A 173 8.70 2.66 -8.83
N ASP A 174 7.60 3.36 -8.59
CA ASP A 174 7.63 4.79 -8.26
C ASP A 174 8.01 4.99 -6.77
N PRO A 175 9.20 5.56 -6.45
CA PRO A 175 9.65 5.70 -5.07
C PRO A 175 8.77 6.61 -4.21
N ALA A 176 7.95 7.49 -4.80
CA ALA A 176 7.03 8.32 -4.04
C ALA A 176 5.90 7.48 -3.38
N HIS A 177 5.63 6.28 -3.89
CA HIS A 177 4.69 5.34 -3.27
C HIS A 177 5.24 4.65 -2.02
N VAL A 178 6.51 4.88 -1.64
CA VAL A 178 7.03 4.48 -0.30
C VAL A 178 6.18 5.10 0.80
N VAL A 179 5.62 6.29 0.58
CA VAL A 179 4.69 6.94 1.53
C VAL A 179 3.53 6.01 1.90
N GLU A 180 3.00 5.27 0.92
CA GLU A 180 1.88 4.36 1.13
C GLU A 180 2.33 2.96 1.54
N GLY A 181 3.41 2.45 0.95
CA GLY A 181 3.96 1.15 1.31
C GLY A 181 4.58 1.11 2.71
N SER A 182 4.90 2.26 3.30
CA SER A 182 5.35 2.38 4.70
C SER A 182 4.22 2.23 5.72
N LEU A 183 2.96 2.35 5.29
CA LEU A 183 1.80 2.11 6.13
C LEU A 183 1.66 0.62 6.40
N GLY A 184 1.17 0.27 7.59
CA GLY A 184 0.89 -1.11 7.94
C GLY A 184 1.25 -1.43 9.38
N MET A 185 1.13 -2.70 9.73
CA MET A 185 1.26 -3.18 11.10
C MET A 185 2.06 -4.46 11.17
N THR A 186 3.01 -4.50 12.10
CA THR A 186 3.68 -5.73 12.53
C THR A 186 2.95 -6.24 13.75
N THR A 187 2.74 -7.56 13.84
CA THR A 187 2.16 -8.23 15.00
C THR A 187 3.12 -9.28 15.51
N ALA A 188 3.30 -9.37 16.82
CA ALA A 188 4.05 -10.45 17.45
C ALA A 188 3.18 -11.13 18.51
N LYS A 189 3.32 -12.44 18.65
CA LYS A 189 2.63 -13.23 19.68
C LYS A 189 3.54 -14.34 20.19
N LEU A 190 3.72 -14.39 21.50
CA LEU A 190 4.37 -15.51 22.17
C LEU A 190 3.56 -16.79 21.94
N ILE A 191 4.25 -17.86 21.55
CA ILE A 191 3.72 -19.21 21.40
C ILE A 191 4.38 -20.10 22.46
N GLY A 192 3.73 -21.21 22.81
CA GLY A 192 4.31 -22.19 23.73
C GLY A 192 5.71 -22.66 23.30
N ASN A 193 6.50 -23.15 24.26
CA ASN A 193 7.87 -23.64 24.06
C ASN A 193 8.92 -22.58 23.68
N GLY A 194 8.63 -21.29 23.87
CA GLY A 194 9.56 -20.20 23.52
C GLY A 194 9.58 -19.86 22.02
N ASP A 195 8.58 -20.34 21.27
CA ASP A 195 8.35 -19.97 19.89
C ASP A 195 7.67 -18.58 19.79
N LEU A 196 7.78 -17.94 18.63
CA LEU A 196 7.19 -16.62 18.38
C LEU A 196 6.51 -16.58 17.02
N LEU A 197 5.22 -16.23 16.98
CA LEU A 197 4.55 -15.85 15.74
C LEU A 197 4.81 -14.38 15.46
N VAL A 198 5.30 -14.08 14.25
CA VAL A 198 5.44 -12.72 13.75
C VAL A 198 4.67 -12.61 12.44
N SER A 199 3.91 -11.54 12.26
CA SER A 199 3.23 -11.24 11.01
C SER A 199 3.31 -9.77 10.65
N VAL A 200 3.16 -9.48 9.36
CA VAL A 200 3.05 -8.13 8.81
C VAL A 200 1.78 -8.00 7.98
N TYR A 201 1.20 -6.81 8.03
CA TYR A 201 0.08 -6.41 7.18
C TYR A 201 0.43 -5.11 6.46
N LEU A 202 0.49 -5.16 5.13
CA LEU A 202 0.65 -4.02 4.26
C LEU A 202 -0.70 -3.73 3.58
N PRO A 203 -1.43 -2.69 4.00
CA PRO A 203 -2.76 -2.38 3.46
C PRO A 203 -2.71 -1.70 2.10
N SER A 204 -1.55 -1.21 1.67
CA SER A 204 -1.46 -0.30 0.53
C SER A 204 -0.13 -0.41 -0.21
N LEU A 205 0.05 -1.49 -0.98
CA LEU A 205 1.26 -1.71 -1.77
C LEU A 205 1.00 -1.42 -3.26
N ASN A 206 1.44 -0.25 -3.73
CA ASN A 206 1.29 0.17 -5.13
C ASN A 206 2.52 -0.28 -5.95
N ILE A 207 2.37 -1.36 -6.71
CA ILE A 207 3.43 -1.96 -7.53
C ILE A 207 2.89 -2.37 -8.89
N GLY A 208 3.79 -2.59 -9.84
CA GLY A 208 3.52 -3.22 -11.12
C GLY A 208 4.73 -3.97 -11.65
N THR A 209 4.49 -4.93 -12.53
CA THR A 209 5.53 -5.70 -13.23
C THR A 209 5.61 -5.38 -14.72
N VAL A 210 4.75 -4.45 -15.17
CA VAL A 210 4.72 -3.87 -16.52
C VAL A 210 4.52 -2.35 -16.44
N GLY A 211 5.11 -1.64 -17.40
CA GLY A 211 5.00 -0.19 -17.59
C GLY A 211 5.81 0.67 -16.62
N GLY A 212 6.02 1.94 -16.99
CA GLY A 212 6.77 2.90 -16.16
C GLY A 212 8.24 2.52 -16.06
N GLY A 213 8.80 2.58 -14.84
CA GLY A 213 10.23 2.32 -14.62
C GLY A 213 10.63 0.84 -14.78
N THR A 214 9.68 -0.09 -14.86
CA THR A 214 9.96 -1.53 -14.98
C THR A 214 10.59 -1.91 -16.33
N GLU A 215 10.47 -1.03 -17.34
CA GLU A 215 11.00 -1.24 -18.69
C GLU A 215 12.47 -0.79 -18.83
N LEU A 216 12.99 -0.03 -17.87
CA LEU A 216 14.39 0.37 -17.85
C LEU A 216 15.29 -0.86 -17.65
N ASN A 217 16.42 -0.91 -18.37
CA ASN A 217 17.26 -2.10 -18.49
C ASN A 217 17.60 -2.75 -17.14
N THR A 218 18.17 -1.99 -16.20
CA THR A 218 18.63 -2.51 -14.90
C THR A 218 17.47 -2.92 -13.99
N GLN A 219 16.37 -2.17 -13.99
CA GLN A 219 15.16 -2.50 -13.22
C GLN A 219 14.47 -3.76 -13.76
N SER A 220 14.45 -3.92 -15.09
CA SER A 220 13.97 -5.12 -15.77
C SER A 220 14.81 -6.35 -15.42
N GLU A 221 16.14 -6.21 -15.32
CA GLU A 221 17.02 -7.29 -14.85
C GLU A 221 16.71 -7.68 -13.41
N ALA A 222 16.51 -6.71 -12.51
CA ALA A 222 16.13 -6.98 -11.12
C ALA A 222 14.79 -7.74 -11.01
N LEU A 223 13.78 -7.35 -11.80
CA LEU A 223 12.52 -8.10 -11.89
C LEU A 223 12.71 -9.52 -12.46
N SER A 224 13.67 -9.70 -13.36
CA SER A 224 14.03 -11.01 -13.93
C SER A 224 14.71 -11.91 -12.90
N ILE A 225 15.61 -11.36 -12.05
CA ILE A 225 16.23 -12.08 -10.93
C ILE A 225 15.18 -12.62 -9.96
N LEU A 226 14.16 -11.81 -9.68
CA LEU A 226 13.01 -12.22 -8.84
C LEU A 226 12.01 -13.13 -9.58
N GLY A 227 12.18 -13.33 -10.89
CA GLY A 227 11.29 -14.15 -11.72
C GLY A 227 9.86 -13.60 -11.78
N VAL A 228 9.71 -12.28 -11.84
CA VAL A 228 8.41 -11.57 -11.87
C VAL A 228 8.33 -10.51 -12.98
N LYS A 229 9.25 -10.50 -13.94
CA LYS A 229 9.18 -9.58 -15.08
C LYS A 229 7.97 -9.89 -15.98
N GLY A 230 7.20 -8.87 -16.35
CA GLY A 230 6.12 -8.99 -17.31
C GLY A 230 4.76 -9.34 -16.69
N SER A 231 3.78 -9.60 -17.55
CA SER A 231 2.38 -9.88 -17.15
C SER A 231 2.22 -11.20 -16.39
N GLY A 232 1.16 -11.30 -15.59
CA GLY A 232 0.83 -12.44 -14.73
C GLY A 232 1.64 -12.53 -13.43
N ASN A 233 2.43 -11.51 -13.08
CA ASN A 233 3.43 -11.61 -12.01
C ASN A 233 3.26 -10.59 -10.88
N ALA A 234 2.35 -9.61 -10.99
CA ALA A 234 2.24 -8.56 -9.96
C ALA A 234 1.88 -9.11 -8.57
N THR A 235 1.03 -10.13 -8.50
CA THR A 235 0.69 -10.81 -7.23
C THR A 235 1.92 -11.49 -6.61
N LYS A 236 2.66 -12.27 -7.40
CA LYS A 236 3.90 -12.94 -6.94
C LYS A 236 4.93 -11.90 -6.46
N PHE A 237 5.02 -10.77 -7.15
CA PHE A 237 5.90 -9.68 -6.74
C PHE A 237 5.46 -9.05 -5.40
N ALA A 238 4.15 -8.88 -5.18
CA ALA A 238 3.60 -8.43 -3.90
C ALA A 238 3.95 -9.39 -2.75
N GLU A 239 3.86 -10.71 -2.98
CA GLU A 239 4.22 -11.75 -2.00
C GLU A 239 5.71 -11.71 -1.63
N ILE A 240 6.59 -11.56 -2.63
CA ILE A 240 8.05 -11.42 -2.42
C ILE A 240 8.34 -10.20 -1.55
N ILE A 241 7.71 -9.05 -1.84
CA ILE A 241 7.87 -7.83 -1.04
C ILE A 241 7.35 -8.05 0.39
N GLY A 242 6.19 -8.70 0.57
CA GLY A 242 5.64 -9.02 1.88
C GLY A 242 6.59 -9.87 2.73
N GLY A 243 7.18 -10.91 2.13
CA GLY A 243 8.18 -11.75 2.78
C GLY A 243 9.47 -10.99 3.13
N ALA A 244 9.95 -10.14 2.23
CA ALA A 244 11.13 -9.30 2.47
C ALA A 244 10.89 -8.31 3.62
N VAL A 245 9.70 -7.71 3.68
CA VAL A 245 9.30 -6.80 4.77
C VAL A 245 9.25 -7.55 6.10
N LEU A 246 8.63 -8.74 6.14
CA LEU A 246 8.60 -9.59 7.33
C LEU A 246 10.01 -9.94 7.83
N ALA A 247 10.90 -10.34 6.92
CA ALA A 247 12.30 -10.65 7.26
C ALA A 247 13.04 -9.42 7.82
N GLY A 248 12.83 -8.25 7.21
CA GLY A 248 13.39 -6.98 7.70
C GLY A 248 12.90 -6.64 9.11
N GLU A 249 11.59 -6.74 9.37
CA GLU A 249 11.03 -6.49 10.70
C GLU A 249 11.61 -7.42 11.76
N ILE A 250 11.65 -8.72 11.48
CA ILE A 250 12.19 -9.72 12.41
C ILE A 250 13.64 -9.38 12.74
N SER A 251 14.45 -9.04 11.74
CA SER A 251 15.85 -8.69 11.92
C SER A 251 16.03 -7.44 12.80
N LEU A 252 15.33 -6.34 12.51
CA LEU A 252 15.51 -5.09 13.24
C LEU A 252 14.95 -5.16 14.67
N ILE A 253 13.78 -5.74 14.87
CA ILE A 253 13.18 -5.86 16.21
C ILE A 253 14.06 -6.78 17.07
N SER A 254 14.62 -7.85 16.50
CA SER A 254 15.57 -8.72 17.22
C SER A 254 16.85 -7.98 17.62
N SER A 255 17.44 -7.19 16.71
CA SER A 255 18.64 -6.41 17.01
C SER A 255 18.38 -5.34 18.09
N LEU A 256 17.19 -4.74 18.10
CA LEU A 256 16.75 -3.84 19.16
C LEU A 256 16.59 -4.57 20.50
N ALA A 257 16.00 -5.76 20.50
CA ALA A 257 15.82 -6.60 21.69
C ALA A 257 17.14 -7.14 22.27
N GLU A 258 18.13 -7.41 21.42
CA GLU A 258 19.49 -7.75 21.85
C GLU A 258 20.26 -6.51 22.37
N GLY A 259 19.87 -5.30 21.95
CA GLY A 259 20.64 -4.07 22.19
C GLY A 259 21.84 -3.90 21.26
N SER A 260 21.85 -4.60 20.11
CA SER A 260 22.98 -4.64 19.17
C SER A 260 22.93 -3.57 18.08
N LEU A 261 21.81 -2.86 17.92
CA LEU A 261 21.59 -1.93 16.80
C LEU A 261 22.71 -0.87 16.67
N GLY A 262 23.07 -0.20 17.76
CA GLY A 262 24.14 0.83 17.74
C GLY A 262 25.51 0.27 17.36
N LYS A 263 25.81 -0.98 17.75
CA LYS A 263 27.06 -1.67 17.37
C LYS A 263 27.04 -2.09 15.89
N ALA A 264 25.92 -2.60 15.40
CA ALA A 264 25.75 -3.01 14.01
C ALA A 264 25.87 -1.81 13.05
N HIS A 265 25.22 -0.68 13.36
CA HIS A 265 25.38 0.56 12.61
C HIS A 265 26.84 1.02 12.60
N LYS A 266 27.54 1.02 13.74
CA LYS A 266 28.96 1.44 13.80
C LYS A 266 29.88 0.52 12.99
N LYS A 267 29.61 -0.80 12.95
CA LYS A 267 30.43 -1.77 12.20
C LYS A 267 30.22 -1.69 10.69
N LEU A 268 28.98 -1.45 10.25
CA LEU A 268 28.60 -1.41 8.83
C LEU A 268 28.70 0.00 8.22
N ALA A 269 28.54 1.06 9.02
CA ALA A 269 28.83 2.43 8.63
C ALA A 269 30.35 2.66 8.63
N ARG A 270 31.04 2.04 7.68
CA ARG A 270 32.46 2.32 7.47
C ARG A 270 32.65 3.70 6.82
N ASN A 271 32.99 4.66 7.67
CA ASN A 271 33.92 5.76 7.40
C ASN A 271 34.49 6.36 8.71
N LYS A 272 34.92 5.50 9.65
CA LYS A 272 36.01 5.79 10.61
C LYS A 272 36.72 4.49 10.98
#